data_AF-A0A7V4JT47-F1
#
_entry.id   AF-A0A7V4JT47-F1
#
_cell.length_a   1.000
_cell.length_b   1.000
_cell.length_c   1.000
_cell.angle_alpha   90.00
_cell.angle_beta   90.00
_cell.angle_gamma   90.00
#
_symmetry.space_group_name_H-M   'P 1'
#
loop_
_entity.id
_entity.type
_entity.pdbx_description
1 polymer ?
#
loop_
_entity_poly.entity_id
_entity_poly.type
_entity_poly.pdbx_seq_one_letter_code
_entity_poly.pdbx_strand_id
1 'polypeptide(L)'
;MSAWASSHPSRGWGRWWPTARAICPTSGGSPSFPRWASSSSCWDSTCSVTGCATFWRRRRCEVSAPPLLEVKDLRVNFKVFGGQLRVLDGVNLVVRAGEKVGLVGESGCGKTTTMKAILRILPMPPAHITGGQVLFEGQDVLRLRLDEMRRIRGRGISMIFQDPTAALNPVFTIGQQLGEVIKYSHGDGRADVRDIRQAELRELKDVALADPERLLDSYPIQLIRG
;
A
#
# COMPACT_ATOMS: atom_id res chain seq x y z
N MET A 1 -9.99 -5.76 -35.69
CA MET A 1 -10.21 -4.49 -36.40
C MET A 1 -10.02 -3.40 -35.35
N SER A 2 -8.99 -2.56 -35.33
CA SER A 2 -8.02 -2.14 -36.34
C SER A 2 -6.73 -1.75 -35.61
N ALA A 3 -5.59 -2.05 -36.24
CA ALA A 3 -4.26 -1.63 -35.82
C ALA A 3 -4.10 -0.09 -35.90
N TRP A 4 -3.02 0.46 -35.36
CA TRP A 4 -2.12 1.37 -36.08
C TRP A 4 -0.77 1.36 -35.36
N ALA A 5 0.22 0.80 -36.05
CA ALA A 5 1.63 0.85 -35.69
C ALA A 5 2.31 1.81 -36.67
N SER A 6 3.16 2.70 -36.17
CA SER A 6 4.12 3.43 -36.99
C SER A 6 5.48 3.40 -36.30
N SER A 7 6.37 2.63 -36.91
CA SER A 7 7.81 2.56 -36.70
C SER A 7 8.50 3.88 -37.07
N HIS A 8 9.52 4.27 -36.30
CA HIS A 8 10.91 4.41 -36.80
C HIS A 8 11.91 4.48 -35.62
N PRO A 9 13.19 4.11 -35.85
CA PRO A 9 14.14 3.76 -34.82
C PRO A 9 15.23 4.83 -34.61
N SER A 10 16.06 4.56 -33.59
CA SER A 10 17.45 5.00 -33.40
C SER A 10 17.72 6.06 -32.32
N ARG A 11 18.86 5.79 -31.67
CA ARG A 11 19.75 6.67 -30.89
C ARG A 11 19.57 6.60 -29.38
N GLY A 12 20.65 6.11 -28.77
CA GLY A 12 20.76 5.74 -27.38
C GLY A 12 20.65 6.91 -26.43
N TRP A 13 20.12 6.59 -25.26
CA TRP A 13 20.23 7.35 -24.03
C TRP A 13 20.45 6.25 -22.97
N GLY A 14 21.64 6.12 -22.40
CA GLY A 14 22.29 7.18 -21.67
C GLY A 14 21.68 7.16 -20.27
N ARG A 15 22.39 6.51 -19.36
CA ARG A 15 22.38 6.65 -17.91
C ARG A 15 21.68 7.95 -17.41
N TRP A 16 20.46 7.84 -16.89
CA TRP A 16 19.81 8.92 -16.12
C TRP A 16 19.07 8.33 -14.92
N TRP A 17 19.78 8.18 -13.80
CA TRP A 17 19.18 8.22 -12.47
C TRP A 17 19.79 9.43 -11.76
N PRO A 18 19.10 10.57 -11.66
CA PRO A 18 19.40 11.52 -10.61
C PRO A 18 18.74 11.01 -9.33
N THR A 19 19.55 10.78 -8.31
CA THR A 19 19.13 10.85 -6.90
C THR A 19 18.37 12.16 -6.68
N ALA A 20 17.03 12.11 -6.75
CA ALA A 20 16.19 13.24 -6.40
C ALA A 20 16.14 13.37 -4.87
N ARG A 21 17.17 14.03 -4.33
CA ARG A 21 17.06 14.78 -3.07
C ARG A 21 16.19 15.99 -3.39
N ALA A 22 15.03 16.10 -2.74
CA ALA A 22 14.28 17.34 -2.71
C ALA A 22 15.15 18.41 -2.02
N ILE A 23 15.65 19.36 -2.80
CA ILE A 23 16.27 20.61 -2.34
C ILE A 23 15.17 21.66 -2.45
N CYS A 24 14.66 22.15 -1.32
CA CYS A 24 13.76 23.30 -1.30
C CYS A 24 14.58 24.58 -1.57
N PRO A 25 14.13 25.46 -2.48
CA PRO A 25 14.78 26.75 -2.69
C PRO A 25 14.49 27.69 -1.52
N THR A 26 15.55 28.28 -0.97
CA THR A 26 15.48 29.43 -0.09
C THR A 26 15.33 30.70 -0.94
N SER A 27 14.16 31.33 -0.90
CA SER A 27 14.02 32.74 -1.22
C SER A 27 12.80 33.31 -0.53
N GLY A 28 13.03 34.35 0.29
CA GLY A 28 12.03 35.03 1.08
C GLY A 28 11.01 35.80 0.23
N GLY A 29 9.85 36.00 0.83
CA GLY A 29 8.73 36.75 0.25
C GLY A 29 7.49 36.50 1.09
N SER A 30 7.30 37.31 2.13
CA SER A 30 6.05 37.40 2.89
C SER A 30 4.98 38.06 2.01
N PRO A 31 3.74 37.56 2.05
CA PRO A 31 2.59 38.47 2.08
C PRO A 31 1.68 38.21 3.28
N SER A 32 1.09 39.30 3.71
CA SER A 32 0.35 39.60 4.94
C SER A 32 -1.12 39.13 4.97
N PHE A 33 -1.66 39.05 6.21
CA PHE A 33 -3.06 38.99 6.69
C PHE A 33 -3.71 37.61 6.95
N PRO A 34 -4.70 37.51 7.88
CA PRO A 34 -4.75 38.03 9.24
C PRO A 34 -4.86 36.93 10.31
N ARG A 35 -4.52 37.35 11.52
CA ARG A 35 -4.50 36.65 12.80
C ARG A 35 -5.91 36.43 13.36
N TRP A 36 -6.25 35.19 13.72
CA TRP A 36 -7.19 34.92 14.83
C TRP A 36 -6.40 34.30 15.99
N ALA A 37 -6.43 35.03 17.10
CA ALA A 37 -5.98 34.67 18.45
C ALA A 37 -6.88 33.56 19.01
N SER A 38 -6.67 32.91 20.15
CA SER A 38 -5.76 32.97 21.31
C SER A 38 -6.03 31.65 22.04
N SER A 39 -5.08 31.05 22.74
CA SER A 39 -4.80 31.24 24.17
C SER A 39 -3.67 30.25 24.48
N SER A 40 -2.73 30.39 25.40
CA SER A 40 -2.39 31.21 26.56
C SER A 40 -0.97 30.70 26.87
N SER A 41 0.04 31.42 27.31
CA SER A 41 0.13 32.63 28.11
C SER A 41 1.62 33.03 28.05
N CYS A 42 1.87 34.30 27.74
CA CYS A 42 3.17 34.93 27.93
C CYS A 42 3.59 34.85 29.40
N TRP A 43 4.87 34.61 29.64
CA TRP A 43 5.62 35.39 30.62
C TRP A 43 6.84 35.96 29.89
N ASP A 44 6.84 37.29 29.83
CA ASP A 44 7.98 38.11 29.45
C ASP A 44 9.17 37.84 30.39
N SER A 45 10.39 37.98 29.88
CA SER A 45 11.19 39.16 30.21
C SER A 45 12.64 39.06 29.69
N THR A 46 13.03 40.16 29.04
CA THR A 46 14.40 40.69 28.88
C THR A 46 15.34 40.04 27.87
N CYS A 47 15.41 40.68 26.70
CA CYS A 47 16.55 40.64 25.79
C CYS A 47 17.84 41.06 26.52
N SER A 48 18.85 40.22 26.46
CA SER A 48 20.24 40.66 26.39
C SER A 48 20.89 40.04 25.15
N VAL A 49 21.31 40.93 24.26
CA VAL A 49 21.96 40.61 22.98
C VAL A 49 23.40 40.21 23.28
N THR A 50 23.64 38.92 23.49
CA THR A 50 24.95 38.30 23.31
C THR A 50 24.76 36.83 22.94
N GLY A 51 25.09 36.47 21.69
CA GLY A 51 25.45 35.10 21.33
C GLY A 51 24.39 34.02 21.55
N CYS A 52 23.30 34.04 20.78
CA CYS A 52 22.58 32.81 20.46
C CYS A 52 22.73 32.58 18.96
N ALA A 53 23.84 31.96 18.57
CA ALA A 53 23.84 31.15 17.36
C ALA A 53 22.65 30.21 17.52
N THR A 54 21.56 30.49 16.81
CA THR A 54 20.36 29.67 16.78
C THR A 54 20.79 28.41 16.05
N PHE A 55 21.43 27.52 16.81
CA PHE A 55 21.72 26.17 16.41
C PHE A 55 20.36 25.51 16.29
N TRP A 56 19.78 25.65 15.10
CA TRP A 56 18.69 24.82 14.63
C TRP A 56 19.23 23.40 14.60
N ARG A 57 19.26 22.78 15.77
CA ARG A 57 19.42 21.35 15.92
C ARG A 57 18.21 20.80 15.20
N ARG A 58 18.39 20.47 13.91
CA ARG A 58 17.51 19.54 13.21
C ARG A 58 17.33 18.42 14.21
N ARG A 59 16.13 18.29 14.79
CA ARG A 59 15.75 17.02 15.39
C ARG A 59 15.88 16.06 14.22
N ARG A 60 16.98 15.31 14.18
CA ARG A 60 16.98 14.04 13.47
C ARG A 60 15.82 13.31 14.12
N CYS A 61 14.75 13.15 13.36
CA CYS A 61 13.68 12.25 13.74
C CYS A 61 14.39 10.91 13.92
N GLU A 62 14.57 10.52 15.16
CA GLU A 62 15.29 9.32 15.54
C GLU A 62 14.45 8.16 15.01
N VAL A 63 15.00 7.46 14.02
CA VAL A 63 14.34 6.35 13.33
C VAL A 63 14.35 5.17 14.28
N SER A 64 13.41 5.16 15.23
CA SER A 64 13.40 4.19 16.34
C SER A 64 12.48 2.99 16.11
N ALA A 65 11.53 3.05 15.18
CA ALA A 65 10.66 1.91 14.90
C ALA A 65 11.25 1.05 13.77
N PRO A 66 11.35 -0.27 13.94
CA PRO A 66 11.72 -1.17 12.85
C PRO A 66 10.71 -1.04 11.70
N PRO A 67 11.15 -1.16 10.43
CA PRO A 67 10.25 -1.10 9.30
C PRO A 67 9.26 -2.27 9.37
N LEU A 68 7.98 -1.97 9.11
CA LEU A 68 6.94 -2.98 9.02
C LEU A 68 7.04 -3.72 7.67
N LEU A 69 7.29 -2.97 6.60
CA LEU A 69 7.50 -3.48 5.25
C LEU A 69 8.76 -2.85 4.67
N GLU A 70 9.64 -3.67 4.11
CA GLU A 70 10.85 -3.24 3.43
C GLU A 70 11.03 -4.01 2.12
N VAL A 71 11.02 -3.30 1.00
CA VAL A 71 11.25 -3.83 -0.35
C VAL A 71 12.65 -3.40 -0.79
N LYS A 72 13.48 -4.37 -1.17
CA LYS A 72 14.87 -4.15 -1.59
C LYS A 72 15.09 -4.67 -2.99
N ASP A 73 15.48 -3.77 -3.90
CA ASP A 73 15.89 -4.08 -5.28
C ASP A 73 14.92 -5.06 -5.99
N LEU A 74 13.61 -4.86 -5.82
CA LEU A 74 12.60 -5.77 -6.36
C LEU A 74 12.54 -5.64 -7.88
N ARG A 75 12.73 -6.77 -8.57
CA ARG A 75 12.75 -6.87 -10.03
C ARG A 75 11.74 -7.90 -10.52
N VAL A 76 10.94 -7.52 -11.51
CA VAL A 76 9.88 -8.37 -12.06
C VAL A 76 9.83 -8.23 -13.57
N ASN A 77 9.92 -9.38 -14.25
CA ASN A 77 9.83 -9.51 -15.69
C ASN A 77 8.55 -10.26 -16.09
N PHE A 78 8.04 -9.97 -17.28
CA PHE A 78 6.92 -10.69 -17.88
C PHE A 78 7.38 -11.34 -19.18
N LYS A 79 7.07 -12.63 -19.35
CA LYS A 79 7.29 -13.32 -20.62
C LYS A 79 6.21 -12.90 -21.62
N VAL A 80 6.62 -12.38 -22.76
CA VAL A 80 5.76 -11.94 -23.86
C VAL A 80 6.21 -12.62 -25.16
N PHE A 81 5.36 -12.62 -26.19
CA PHE A 81 5.64 -13.32 -27.46
C PHE A 81 6.99 -12.91 -28.10
N GLY A 82 7.43 -11.66 -27.90
CA GLY A 82 8.70 -11.13 -28.40
C GLY A 82 9.89 -11.16 -27.42
N GLY A 83 9.79 -11.83 -26.26
CA GLY A 83 10.89 -11.94 -25.29
C GLY A 83 10.47 -11.68 -23.84
N GLN A 84 11.26 -10.89 -23.11
CA GLN A 84 10.98 -10.51 -21.73
C GLN A 84 10.75 -9.00 -21.62
N LEU A 85 9.61 -8.61 -21.07
CA LEU A 85 9.32 -7.24 -20.70
C LEU A 85 9.70 -7.01 -19.23
N ARG A 86 10.66 -6.13 -18.98
CA ARG A 86 11.00 -5.70 -17.61
C ARG A 86 9.95 -4.69 -17.14
N VAL A 87 9.16 -5.06 -16.13
CA VAL A 87 8.09 -4.21 -15.59
C VAL A 87 8.53 -3.51 -14.32
N LEU A 88 9.30 -4.19 -13.45
CA LEU A 88 9.93 -3.60 -12.28
C LEU A 88 11.44 -3.79 -12.37
N ASP A 89 12.20 -2.72 -12.19
CA ASP A 89 13.66 -2.70 -12.31
C ASP A 89 14.28 -2.01 -11.08
N GLY A 90 14.34 -2.73 -9.96
CA GLY A 90 15.03 -2.27 -8.74
C GLY A 90 14.20 -1.36 -7.86
N VAL A 91 12.96 -1.76 -7.55
CA VAL A 91 12.09 -1.00 -6.65
C VAL A 91 12.56 -1.11 -5.21
N ASN A 92 12.69 0.03 -4.53
CA ASN A 92 13.00 0.14 -3.11
C ASN A 92 11.89 0.92 -2.39
N LEU A 93 11.37 0.36 -1.29
CA LEU A 93 10.29 0.96 -0.51
C LEU A 93 10.43 0.59 0.96
N VAL A 94 10.21 1.54 1.86
CA VAL A 94 10.17 1.30 3.30
C VAL A 94 8.87 1.89 3.83
N VAL A 95 8.12 1.09 4.60
CA VAL A 95 6.91 1.52 5.30
C VAL A 95 7.04 1.13 6.77
N ARG A 96 6.85 2.10 7.66
CA ARG A 96 6.86 1.87 9.11
C ARG A 96 5.45 1.68 9.65
N ALA A 97 5.36 1.11 10.85
CA ALA A 97 4.08 0.97 11.54
C ALA A 97 3.40 2.34 11.71
N GLY A 98 2.12 2.42 11.36
CA GLY A 98 1.32 3.66 11.40
C GLY A 98 1.59 4.65 10.26
N GLU A 99 2.57 4.37 9.38
CA GLU A 99 2.87 5.23 8.24
C GLU A 99 1.85 5.02 7.11
N LYS A 100 1.43 6.12 6.47
CA LYS A 100 0.57 6.09 5.28
C LYS A 100 1.42 6.45 4.07
N VAL A 101 1.58 5.52 3.15
CA VAL A 101 2.41 5.72 1.95
C VAL A 101 1.54 5.62 0.69
N GLY A 102 1.66 6.62 -0.18
CA GLY A 102 1.02 6.64 -1.49
C GLY A 102 2.04 6.40 -2.61
N LEU A 103 1.74 5.45 -3.51
CA LEU A 103 2.53 5.22 -4.71
C LEU A 103 1.86 5.88 -5.91
N VAL A 104 2.50 6.91 -6.48
CA VAL A 104 1.96 7.72 -7.58
C VAL A 104 2.82 7.58 -8.84
N GLY A 105 2.19 7.65 -10.01
CA GLY A 105 2.87 7.62 -11.31
C GLY A 105 1.86 7.46 -12.45
N GLU A 106 2.35 7.47 -13.70
CA GLU A 106 1.52 7.28 -14.89
C GLU A 106 0.90 5.88 -14.98
N SER A 107 -0.20 5.74 -15.73
CA SER A 107 -0.78 4.41 -15.99
C SER A 107 0.28 3.49 -16.63
N GLY A 108 0.39 2.26 -16.15
CA GLY A 108 1.38 1.30 -16.66
C GLY A 108 2.78 1.35 -16.04
N CYS A 109 3.10 2.30 -15.14
CA CYS A 109 4.43 2.39 -14.51
C CYS A 109 4.73 1.30 -13.46
N GLY A 110 3.91 0.25 -13.37
CA GLY A 110 4.16 -0.90 -12.50
C GLY A 110 3.59 -0.81 -11.08
N LYS A 111 2.83 0.22 -10.69
CA LYS A 111 2.29 0.37 -9.31
C LYS A 111 1.53 -0.86 -8.80
N THR A 112 0.52 -1.29 -9.58
CA THR A 112 -0.28 -2.46 -9.26
C THR A 112 0.56 -3.73 -9.28
N THR A 113 1.55 -3.81 -10.17
CA THR A 113 2.51 -4.92 -10.24
C THR A 113 3.35 -4.99 -8.98
N THR A 114 3.84 -3.85 -8.46
CA THR A 114 4.60 -3.78 -7.20
C THR A 114 3.78 -4.30 -6.03
N MET A 115 2.53 -3.83 -5.88
CA MET A 115 1.66 -4.28 -4.79
C MET A 115 1.34 -5.78 -4.88
N LYS A 116 1.04 -6.28 -6.09
CA LYS A 116 0.80 -7.71 -6.33
C LYS A 116 2.06 -8.57 -6.10
N ALA A 117 3.24 -8.03 -6.39
CA ALA A 117 4.51 -8.71 -6.15
C ALA A 117 4.79 -8.87 -4.65
N ILE A 118 4.60 -7.80 -3.88
CA ILE A 118 4.75 -7.80 -2.41
C ILE A 118 3.87 -8.88 -1.78
N LEU A 119 2.62 -9.01 -2.27
CA LEU A 119 1.66 -10.00 -1.78
C LEU A 119 1.79 -11.39 -2.40
N ARG A 120 2.74 -11.61 -3.31
CA ARG A 120 2.92 -12.87 -4.07
C ARG A 120 1.62 -13.37 -4.74
N ILE A 121 0.81 -12.46 -5.25
CA ILE A 121 -0.41 -12.76 -6.01
C ILE A 121 -0.26 -12.43 -7.51
N LEU A 122 0.96 -12.21 -7.98
CA LEU A 122 1.24 -12.08 -9.41
C LEU A 122 0.98 -13.41 -10.14
N PRO A 123 0.37 -13.38 -11.33
CA PRO A 123 0.21 -14.57 -12.16
C PRO A 123 1.58 -15.02 -12.69
N MET A 124 2.05 -16.19 -12.25
CA MET A 124 3.35 -16.74 -12.61
C MET A 124 3.15 -18.15 -13.18
N PRO A 125 3.31 -18.39 -14.50
CA PRO A 125 3.59 -17.43 -15.59
C PRO A 125 2.38 -16.52 -15.93
N PRO A 126 2.58 -15.38 -16.65
CA PRO A 126 3.79 -14.94 -17.34
C PRO A 126 4.77 -14.10 -16.51
N ALA A 127 4.44 -13.71 -15.29
CA ALA A 127 5.34 -12.94 -14.45
C ALA A 127 6.46 -13.81 -13.86
N HIS A 128 7.62 -13.21 -13.62
CA HIS A 128 8.77 -13.81 -12.96
C HIS A 128 9.45 -12.76 -12.08
N ILE A 129 9.61 -13.06 -10.79
CA ILE A 129 10.41 -12.24 -9.88
C ILE A 129 11.87 -12.62 -10.12
N THR A 130 12.66 -11.71 -10.68
CA THR A 130 14.04 -11.97 -11.12
C THR A 130 15.08 -11.61 -10.07
N GLY A 131 14.70 -10.87 -9.03
CA GLY A 131 15.58 -10.51 -7.92
C GLY A 131 14.91 -9.61 -6.90
N GLY A 132 15.66 -9.36 -5.82
CA GLY A 132 15.25 -8.54 -4.69
C GLY A 132 14.70 -9.34 -3.50
N GLN A 133 14.26 -8.61 -2.49
CA GLN A 133 13.69 -9.14 -1.25
C GLN A 133 12.50 -8.28 -0.84
N VAL A 134 11.52 -8.92 -0.19
CA VAL A 134 10.38 -8.23 0.41
C VAL A 134 10.28 -8.71 1.85
N LEU A 135 10.65 -7.86 2.79
CA LEU A 135 10.66 -8.14 4.22
C LEU A 135 9.38 -7.59 4.84
N PHE A 136 8.57 -8.45 5.43
CA PHE A 136 7.45 -8.07 6.28
C PHE A 136 7.79 -8.46 7.72
N GLU A 137 7.81 -7.50 8.64
CA GLU A 137 8.24 -7.71 10.04
C GLU A 137 9.62 -8.41 10.13
N GLY A 138 10.51 -8.11 9.18
CA GLY A 138 11.85 -8.69 9.08
C GLY A 138 11.92 -10.07 8.37
N GLN A 139 10.80 -10.66 8.00
CA GLN A 139 10.74 -11.96 7.33
C GLN A 139 10.59 -11.81 5.80
N ASP A 140 11.47 -12.47 5.03
CA ASP A 140 11.42 -12.41 3.55
C ASP A 140 10.26 -13.24 3.00
N VAL A 141 9.18 -12.57 2.58
CA VAL A 141 7.95 -13.21 2.12
C VAL A 141 8.15 -13.98 0.81
N LEU A 142 9.14 -13.60 -0.01
CA LEU A 142 9.44 -14.28 -1.28
C LEU A 142 9.97 -15.70 -1.08
N ARG A 143 10.55 -15.98 0.08
CA ARG A 143 11.14 -17.29 0.43
C ARG A 143 10.22 -18.18 1.25
N LEU A 144 9.07 -17.67 1.67
CA LEU A 144 8.14 -18.43 2.50
C LEU A 144 7.46 -19.57 1.77
N ARG A 145 7.15 -20.61 2.54
CA ARG A 145 6.26 -21.68 2.09
C ARG A 145 4.84 -21.13 1.94
N LEU A 146 4.03 -21.80 1.13
CA LEU A 146 2.68 -21.35 0.81
C LEU A 146 1.80 -21.18 2.07
N ASP A 147 1.95 -22.04 3.07
CA ASP A 147 1.16 -21.98 4.31
C ASP A 147 1.55 -20.80 5.20
N GLU A 148 2.84 -20.48 5.28
CA GLU A 148 3.33 -19.29 5.97
C GLU A 148 2.82 -18.02 5.27
N MET A 149 2.85 -18.01 3.94
CA MET A 149 2.31 -16.90 3.14
C MET A 149 0.79 -16.76 3.27
N ARG A 150 0.05 -17.85 3.46
CA ARG A 150 -1.40 -17.81 3.75
C ARG A 150 -1.68 -17.13 5.08
N ARG A 151 -0.90 -17.44 6.12
CA ARG A 151 -1.04 -16.78 7.44
C ARG A 151 -0.77 -15.28 7.37
N ILE A 152 0.28 -14.87 6.65
CA ILE A 152 0.58 -13.44 6.45
C ILE A 152 -0.56 -12.74 5.72
N ARG A 153 -1.11 -13.34 4.66
CA ARG A 153 -2.24 -12.75 3.92
C ARG A 153 -3.55 -12.71 4.70
N GLY A 154 -3.75 -13.65 5.63
CA GLY A 154 -4.96 -13.70 6.45
C GLY A 154 -4.96 -12.71 7.61
N ARG A 155 -3.78 -12.39 8.19
CA ARG A 155 -3.67 -11.61 9.44
C ARG A 155 -2.80 -10.35 9.34
N GLY A 156 -1.83 -10.34 8.43
CA GLY A 156 -0.79 -9.32 8.39
C GLY A 156 -0.99 -8.30 7.27
N ILE A 157 -1.13 -8.75 6.02
CA ILE A 157 -1.22 -7.87 4.85
C ILE A 157 -2.45 -8.23 4.01
N SER A 158 -3.33 -7.25 3.83
CA SER A 158 -4.52 -7.34 2.99
C SER A 158 -4.46 -6.34 1.84
N MET A 159 -5.19 -6.62 0.75
CA MET A 159 -5.30 -5.74 -0.41
C MET A 159 -6.75 -5.50 -0.75
N ILE A 160 -7.10 -4.23 -0.99
CA ILE A 160 -8.36 -3.84 -1.61
C ILE A 160 -8.08 -3.58 -3.09
N PHE A 161 -8.76 -4.31 -3.97
CA PHE A 161 -8.58 -4.17 -5.42
C PHE A 161 -9.34 -2.96 -5.96
N GLN A 162 -8.85 -2.42 -7.09
CA GLN A 162 -9.48 -1.27 -7.76
C GLN A 162 -10.91 -1.58 -8.23
N ASP A 163 -11.16 -2.82 -8.64
CA ASP A 163 -12.51 -3.35 -8.88
C ASP A 163 -12.85 -4.32 -7.74
N PRO A 164 -13.61 -3.88 -6.73
CA PRO A 164 -13.99 -4.74 -5.61
C PRO A 164 -15.03 -5.79 -6.03
N THR A 165 -15.80 -5.56 -7.09
CA THR A 165 -16.84 -6.50 -7.54
C THR A 165 -16.24 -7.73 -8.21
N ALA A 166 -15.13 -7.56 -8.92
CA ALA A 166 -14.36 -8.66 -9.48
C ALA A 166 -13.74 -9.60 -8.41
N ALA A 167 -13.65 -9.14 -7.16
CA ALA A 167 -13.15 -9.94 -6.04
C ALA A 167 -14.25 -10.75 -5.34
N LEU A 168 -15.53 -10.44 -5.56
CA LEU A 168 -16.67 -11.14 -4.98
C LEU A 168 -17.18 -12.22 -5.93
N ASN A 169 -17.50 -13.39 -5.38
CA ASN A 169 -18.17 -14.46 -6.11
C ASN A 169 -19.69 -14.21 -6.12
N PRO A 170 -20.33 -14.05 -7.29
CA PRO A 170 -21.77 -13.75 -7.37
C PRO A 170 -22.67 -14.91 -6.95
N VAL A 171 -22.13 -16.14 -6.83
CA VAL A 171 -22.87 -17.34 -6.43
C VAL A 171 -23.08 -17.43 -4.93
N PHE A 172 -22.29 -16.71 -4.14
CA PHE A 172 -22.34 -16.74 -2.67
C PHE A 172 -22.85 -15.42 -2.10
N THR A 173 -23.53 -15.50 -0.96
CA THR A 173 -23.93 -14.29 -0.23
C THR A 173 -22.71 -13.57 0.34
N ILE A 174 -22.88 -12.32 0.73
CA ILE A 174 -21.84 -11.53 1.39
C ILE A 174 -21.43 -12.19 2.70
N GLY A 175 -22.38 -12.69 3.48
CA GLY A 175 -22.11 -13.41 4.72
C GLY A 175 -21.25 -14.65 4.49
N GLN A 176 -21.60 -15.50 3.50
CA GLN A 176 -20.80 -16.69 3.21
C GLN A 176 -19.33 -16.36 2.90
N GLN A 177 -19.09 -15.32 2.10
CA GLN A 177 -17.74 -14.91 1.73
C GLN A 177 -16.99 -14.25 2.88
N LEU A 178 -17.66 -13.38 3.65
CA LEU A 178 -17.09 -12.74 4.83
C LEU A 178 -16.75 -13.77 5.91
N GLY A 179 -17.64 -14.73 6.14
CA GLY A 179 -17.44 -15.83 7.07
C GLY A 179 -16.25 -16.72 6.69
N GLU A 180 -16.02 -16.98 5.40
CA GLU A 180 -14.80 -17.68 4.96
C GLU A 180 -13.55 -16.86 5.30
N VAL A 181 -13.53 -15.55 5.02
CA VAL A 181 -12.39 -14.70 5.35
C VAL A 181 -12.11 -14.69 6.86
N ILE A 182 -13.14 -14.53 7.69
CA ILE A 182 -13.02 -14.57 9.16
C ILE A 182 -12.50 -15.93 9.62
N LYS A 183 -13.06 -17.02 9.10
CA LYS A 183 -12.65 -18.40 9.43
C LYS A 183 -11.18 -18.67 9.11
N TYR A 184 -10.69 -18.19 7.96
CA TYR A 184 -9.30 -18.39 7.55
C TYR A 184 -8.33 -17.35 8.13
N SER A 185 -8.82 -16.18 8.54
CA SER A 185 -8.03 -15.18 9.25
C SER A 185 -7.72 -15.60 10.69
N HIS A 186 -8.68 -16.15 11.45
CA HIS A 186 -8.50 -16.47 12.88
C HIS A 186 -7.87 -17.84 13.21
N GLY A 187 -7.64 -18.71 12.22
CA GLY A 187 -6.88 -19.96 12.39
C GLY A 187 -7.72 -21.25 12.38
N ASP A 188 -7.13 -22.30 11.80
CA ASP A 188 -7.54 -23.72 11.68
C ASP A 188 -8.97 -24.05 11.24
N GLY A 189 -9.81 -23.06 10.96
CA GLY A 189 -11.17 -23.27 10.45
C GLY A 189 -12.11 -23.94 11.45
N ARG A 190 -11.81 -23.84 12.75
CA ARG A 190 -12.56 -24.47 13.85
C ARG A 190 -13.53 -23.54 14.59
N ALA A 191 -13.75 -22.33 14.09
CA ALA A 191 -14.72 -21.40 14.70
C ALA A 191 -16.15 -21.94 14.53
N ASP A 192 -16.97 -21.81 15.58
CA ASP A 192 -18.40 -22.10 15.53
C ASP A 192 -19.06 -21.17 14.51
N VAL A 193 -20.04 -21.68 13.75
CA VAL A 193 -20.85 -20.91 12.81
C VAL A 193 -21.51 -19.72 13.51
N ARG A 194 -21.93 -19.88 14.78
CA ARG A 194 -22.51 -18.78 15.57
C ARG A 194 -21.50 -17.68 15.85
N ASP A 195 -20.27 -18.04 16.19
CA ASP A 195 -19.20 -17.08 16.45
C ASP A 195 -18.82 -16.32 15.17
N ILE A 196 -18.79 -17.01 14.03
CA ILE A 196 -18.54 -16.41 12.72
C ILE A 196 -19.65 -15.41 12.38
N ARG A 197 -20.93 -15.79 12.53
CA ARG A 197 -22.06 -14.89 12.23
C ARG A 197 -22.06 -13.64 13.11
N GLN A 198 -21.70 -13.77 14.39
CA GLN A 198 -21.56 -12.62 15.27
C GLN A 198 -20.38 -11.72 14.88
N ALA A 199 -19.25 -12.31 14.46
CA ALA A 199 -18.12 -11.55 13.95
C ALA A 199 -18.48 -10.80 12.65
N GLU A 200 -19.13 -11.47 11.69
CA GLU A 200 -19.65 -10.86 10.46
C GLU A 200 -20.49 -9.59 10.74
N LEU A 201 -21.45 -9.69 11.67
CA LEU A 201 -22.30 -8.58 12.05
C LEU A 201 -21.53 -7.43 12.70
N ARG A 202 -20.49 -7.73 13.49
CA ARG A 202 -19.64 -6.70 14.12
C ARG A 202 -18.84 -5.96 13.06
N GLU A 203 -18.18 -6.68 12.16
CA GLU A 203 -17.38 -6.09 11.09
C GLU A 203 -18.21 -5.17 10.18
N LEU A 204 -19.43 -5.61 9.79
CA LEU A 204 -20.32 -4.76 8.97
C LEU A 204 -20.81 -3.50 9.71
N LYS A 205 -20.99 -3.58 11.03
CA LYS A 205 -21.36 -2.42 11.87
C LYS A 205 -20.20 -1.44 11.97
N ASP A 206 -18.97 -1.93 12.11
CA ASP A 206 -17.77 -1.10 12.24
C ASP A 206 -17.50 -0.30 10.96
N VAL A 207 -17.82 -0.84 9.78
CA VAL A 207 -17.76 -0.10 8.51
C VAL A 207 -19.00 0.77 8.22
N ALA A 208 -19.89 0.92 9.20
CA ALA A 208 -21.09 1.78 9.14
C ALA A 208 -22.03 1.47 7.96
N LEU A 209 -22.16 0.20 7.57
CA LEU A 209 -23.12 -0.22 6.55
C LEU A 209 -24.53 -0.34 7.13
N ALA A 210 -25.52 0.18 6.41
CA ALA A 210 -26.92 0.11 6.79
C ALA A 210 -27.47 -1.32 6.67
N ASP A 211 -28.31 -1.73 7.61
CA ASP A 211 -28.97 -3.05 7.65
C ASP A 211 -28.00 -4.25 7.49
N PRO A 212 -27.03 -4.43 8.41
CA PRO A 212 -25.99 -5.46 8.30
C PRO A 212 -26.57 -6.88 8.21
N GLU A 213 -27.69 -7.13 8.88
CA GLU A 213 -28.39 -8.43 8.84
C GLU A 213 -28.87 -8.75 7.42
N ARG A 214 -29.52 -7.78 6.76
CA ARG A 214 -29.96 -7.92 5.37
C ARG A 214 -28.78 -8.08 4.42
N LEU A 215 -27.71 -7.32 4.64
CA LEU A 215 -26.52 -7.35 3.79
C LEU A 215 -25.86 -8.72 3.80
N LEU A 216 -25.75 -9.38 4.96
CA LEU A 216 -25.12 -10.70 5.00
C LEU A 216 -25.87 -11.75 4.19
N ASP A 217 -27.18 -11.59 4.03
CA ASP A 217 -28.04 -12.50 3.25
C ASP A 217 -28.17 -12.06 1.79
N SER A 218 -27.59 -10.91 1.42
CA SER A 218 -27.60 -10.38 0.07
C SER A 218 -26.45 -10.94 -0.79
N TYR A 219 -26.69 -11.03 -2.09
CA TYR A 219 -25.68 -11.35 -3.09
C TYR A 219 -24.98 -10.08 -3.59
N PRO A 220 -23.72 -10.15 -4.06
CA PRO A 220 -22.98 -9.00 -4.57
C PRO A 220 -23.75 -8.17 -5.61
N ILE A 221 -24.49 -8.83 -6.49
CA ILE A 221 -25.28 -8.17 -7.55
C ILE A 221 -26.38 -7.25 -7.00
N GLN A 222 -26.85 -7.51 -5.77
CA GLN A 222 -27.90 -6.71 -5.13
C GLN A 222 -27.34 -5.43 -4.49
N LEU A 223 -26.04 -5.38 -4.19
CA LEU A 223 -25.39 -4.16 -3.69
C LEU A 223 -25.18 -3.11 -4.78
N ILE A 224 -24.88 -3.56 -6.00
CA ILE A 224 -24.52 -2.69 -7.13
C ILE A 224 -25.75 -1.93 -7.66
N ARG A 225 -26.95 -2.45 -7.39
CA ARG A 225 -28.22 -1.87 -7.83
C ARG A 225 -28.83 -0.88 -6.82
N GLY A 226 -28.21 -0.73 -5.65
CA GLY A 226 -28.71 0.10 -4.54
C GLY A 226 -28.05 1.46 -4.46
#